data_AF-A0A7C5XM14-F1
#
_entry.id   AF-A0A7C5XM14-F1
#
_cell.length_a   1.000
_cell.length_b   1.000
_cell.length_c   1.000
_cell.angle_alpha   90.00
_cell.angle_beta   90.00
_cell.angle_gamma   90.00
#
_symmetry.space_group_name_H-M   'P 1'
#
loop_
_entity.id
_entity.type
_entity.pdbx_description
1 polymer ?
#
loop_
_entity_poly.entity_id
_entity_poly.type
_entity_poly.pdbx_seq_one_letter_code
_entity_poly.pdbx_strand_id
1 'polypeptide(L)'
;MVVSIAELVKSIEDGFIYRDVKFYGCRIRRGRFAEEVAIDMCIEIDKRSAVILYMKIFTGREPYYRKWIEIFNIMNIKLDEIEVKFYETPYESWLLDKSSQFLQGGEKLFVEYIGDFETSKQLERGYPIVASRLGYEMFLRGFTWFKNWYFPEGFMEGNPKIQGEKPVDLLARKRHLNDIFQEVKQFIEWFDIHSPIDSYEEKAYRRAKNVYRVLKEELAK
;
A
#
# COMPACT_ATOMS: atom_id res chain seq x y z
N MET A 1 -17.00 9.01 4.71
CA MET A 1 -17.11 9.01 6.17
C MET A 1 -15.79 8.48 6.70
N VAL A 2 -15.16 9.16 7.65
CA VAL A 2 -13.87 8.73 8.21
C VAL A 2 -14.16 7.66 9.25
N VAL A 3 -13.50 6.52 9.13
CA VAL A 3 -13.60 5.42 10.10
C VAL A 3 -12.82 5.79 11.36
N SER A 4 -13.40 5.58 12.55
CA SER A 4 -12.70 5.76 13.82
C SER A 4 -11.67 4.65 14.06
N ILE A 5 -10.72 4.87 14.97
CA ILE A 5 -9.73 3.82 15.30
C ILE A 5 -10.41 2.57 15.89
N ALA A 6 -11.47 2.75 16.71
CA ALA A 6 -12.20 1.64 17.30
C ALA A 6 -12.89 0.79 16.22
N GLU A 7 -13.51 1.42 15.23
CA GLU A 7 -14.14 0.72 14.10
C GLU A 7 -13.10 0.04 13.20
N LEU A 8 -11.96 0.68 12.94
CA LEU A 8 -10.89 0.07 12.16
C LEU A 8 -10.35 -1.18 12.86
N VAL A 9 -9.95 -1.05 14.13
CA VAL A 9 -9.39 -2.16 14.93
C VAL A 9 -10.41 -3.28 15.06
N LYS A 10 -11.69 -2.95 15.30
CA LYS A 10 -12.75 -3.96 15.38
C LYS A 10 -12.92 -4.71 14.06
N SER A 11 -12.95 -4.00 12.94
CA SER A 11 -13.02 -4.63 11.62
C SER A 11 -11.79 -5.50 11.32
N ILE A 12 -10.61 -5.13 11.81
CA ILE A 12 -9.39 -5.91 11.66
C ILE A 12 -9.46 -7.20 12.51
N GLU A 13 -9.94 -7.08 13.75
CA GLU A 13 -10.14 -8.21 14.66
C GLU A 13 -11.17 -9.22 14.12
N ASP A 14 -12.31 -8.72 13.62
CA ASP A 14 -13.36 -9.56 13.03
C ASP A 14 -12.85 -10.30 11.78
N GLY A 15 -12.03 -9.61 10.99
CA GLY A 15 -11.30 -10.16 9.87
C GLY A 15 -12.09 -10.22 8.55
N PHE A 16 -11.50 -10.92 7.60
CA PHE A 16 -12.00 -11.12 6.24
C PHE A 16 -11.76 -12.57 5.82
N ILE A 17 -12.79 -13.22 5.28
CA ILE A 17 -12.73 -14.63 4.85
C ILE A 17 -12.74 -14.70 3.33
N TYR A 18 -11.81 -15.47 2.78
CA TYR A 18 -11.76 -15.78 1.35
C TYR A 18 -11.29 -17.21 1.15
N ARG A 19 -12.09 -18.02 0.44
CA ARG A 19 -11.82 -19.44 0.14
C ARG A 19 -11.38 -20.22 1.38
N ASP A 20 -12.19 -20.15 2.44
CA ASP A 20 -11.99 -20.83 3.73
C ASP A 20 -10.75 -20.42 4.53
N VAL A 21 -10.01 -19.40 4.06
CA VAL A 21 -8.93 -18.78 4.81
C VAL A 21 -9.44 -17.49 5.46
N LYS A 22 -9.32 -17.40 6.78
CA LYS A 22 -9.62 -16.18 7.53
C LYS A 22 -8.36 -15.34 7.70
N PHE A 23 -8.40 -14.08 7.29
CA PHE A 23 -7.35 -13.08 7.51
C PHE A 23 -7.81 -12.05 8.55
N TYR A 24 -7.10 -11.91 9.67
CA TYR A 24 -7.56 -11.10 10.80
C TYR A 24 -6.44 -10.65 11.75
N GLY A 25 -6.71 -9.65 12.58
CA GLY A 25 -5.82 -9.24 13.67
C GLY A 25 -5.93 -10.19 14.85
N CYS A 26 -4.98 -11.12 14.98
CA CYS A 26 -4.98 -12.16 16.01
C CYS A 26 -4.39 -11.72 17.35
N ARG A 27 -3.60 -10.64 17.36
CA ARG A 27 -3.09 -10.04 18.58
C ARG A 27 -3.00 -8.53 18.44
N ILE A 28 -3.80 -7.81 19.22
CA ILE A 28 -3.83 -6.36 19.28
C ILE A 28 -3.19 -5.92 20.60
N ARG A 29 -2.22 -5.01 20.54
CA ARG A 29 -1.51 -4.50 21.71
C ARG A 29 -1.21 -3.02 21.55
N ARG A 30 -0.94 -2.36 22.66
CA ARG A 30 -0.35 -1.02 22.65
C ARG A 30 1.05 -1.08 22.02
N GLY A 31 1.34 -0.12 21.14
CA GLY A 31 2.64 0.07 20.52
C GLY A 31 3.61 0.86 21.41
N ARG A 32 4.61 1.49 20.78
CA ARG A 32 5.64 2.27 21.46
C ARG A 32 5.09 3.53 22.14
N PHE A 33 4.10 4.17 21.53
CA PHE A 33 3.50 5.40 22.02
C PHE A 33 2.12 5.16 22.64
N ALA A 34 1.56 6.16 23.33
CA ALA A 34 0.19 6.05 23.85
C ALA A 34 -0.84 5.99 22.72
N GLU A 35 -0.54 6.66 21.61
CA GLU A 35 -1.34 6.79 20.40
C GLU A 35 -1.00 5.69 19.36
N GLU A 36 -0.19 4.69 19.72
CA GLU A 36 0.20 3.63 18.80
C GLU A 36 -0.48 2.31 19.17
N VAL A 37 -1.05 1.63 18.17
CA VAL A 37 -1.59 0.26 18.25
C VAL A 37 -0.75 -0.63 17.34
N ALA A 38 -0.27 -1.75 17.86
CA ALA A 38 0.40 -2.79 17.07
C ALA A 38 -0.50 -4.01 16.95
N ILE A 39 -0.60 -4.55 15.74
CA ILE A 39 -1.46 -5.68 15.41
C ILE A 39 -0.63 -6.75 14.69
N ASP A 40 -0.66 -7.97 15.22
CA ASP A 40 -0.19 -9.14 14.47
C ASP A 40 -1.35 -9.61 13.60
N MET A 41 -1.14 -9.63 12.28
CA MET A 41 -2.14 -10.10 11.33
C MET A 41 -1.87 -11.57 11.05
N CYS A 42 -2.90 -12.40 11.21
CA CYS A 42 -2.83 -13.83 10.99
C CYS A 42 -3.69 -14.24 9.81
N ILE A 43 -3.30 -15.38 9.24
CA ILE A 43 -4.19 -16.24 8.48
C ILE A 43 -4.60 -17.44 9.34
N GLU A 44 -5.78 -17.97 9.10
CA GLU A 44 -6.25 -19.21 9.73
C GLU A 44 -6.95 -20.11 8.71
N ILE A 45 -6.57 -21.39 8.74
CA ILE A 45 -7.10 -22.46 7.89
C ILE A 45 -7.26 -23.69 8.79
N ASP A 46 -8.44 -24.32 8.79
CA ASP A 46 -8.71 -25.53 9.56
C ASP A 46 -8.24 -25.46 11.04
N LYS A 47 -8.51 -24.32 11.70
CA LYS A 47 -8.12 -24.00 13.09
C LYS A 47 -6.62 -23.87 13.35
N ARG A 48 -5.79 -23.89 12.32
CA ARG A 48 -4.36 -23.57 12.42
C ARG A 48 -4.16 -22.14 11.98
N SER A 49 -3.39 -21.38 12.75
CA SER A 49 -3.10 -19.99 12.44
C SER A 49 -1.61 -19.72 12.39
N ALA A 50 -1.26 -18.72 11.59
CA ALA A 50 0.09 -18.22 11.49
C ALA A 50 0.06 -16.72 11.23
N VAL A 51 0.99 -15.99 11.84
CA VAL A 51 1.19 -14.57 11.56
C VAL A 51 1.73 -14.44 10.13
N ILE A 52 1.11 -13.59 9.31
CA ILE A 52 1.51 -13.33 7.93
C ILE A 52 2.15 -11.95 7.77
N LEU A 53 1.76 -10.97 8.59
CA LEU A 53 2.35 -9.63 8.58
C LEU A 53 2.08 -8.89 9.90
N TYR A 54 2.69 -7.72 10.03
CA TYR A 54 2.48 -6.82 11.16
C TYR A 54 1.95 -5.48 10.69
N MET A 55 1.08 -4.89 11.50
CA MET A 55 0.53 -3.56 11.29
C MET A 55 0.80 -2.68 12.50
N LYS A 56 1.26 -1.46 12.28
CA LYS A 56 1.28 -0.39 13.30
C LYS A 56 0.37 0.73 12.86
N ILE A 57 -0.40 1.24 13.81
CA ILE A 57 -1.34 2.34 13.60
C ILE A 57 -1.04 3.42 14.63
N PHE A 58 -0.62 4.58 14.18
CA PHE A 58 -0.49 5.77 15.02
C PHE A 58 -1.70 6.67 14.82
N THR A 59 -2.42 6.95 15.89
CA THR A 59 -3.71 7.66 15.86
C THR A 59 -3.60 9.17 15.82
N GLY A 60 -2.38 9.70 15.79
CA GLY A 60 -2.11 11.14 15.70
C GLY A 60 -1.96 11.79 17.08
N ARG A 61 -1.25 12.92 17.10
CA ARG A 61 -1.15 13.84 18.24
C ARG A 61 -1.18 15.26 17.71
N GLU A 62 -2.40 15.76 17.55
CA GLU A 62 -2.65 17.10 17.01
C GLU A 62 -2.02 18.21 17.87
N PRO A 63 -1.60 19.34 17.27
CA PRO A 63 -1.53 19.59 15.82
C PRO A 63 -0.25 19.04 15.14
N TYR A 64 0.63 18.40 15.91
CA TYR A 64 2.02 18.19 15.50
C TYR A 64 2.24 16.91 14.69
N TYR A 65 1.50 15.84 15.01
CA TYR A 65 1.72 14.52 14.43
C TYR A 65 0.43 14.00 13.82
N ARG A 66 0.43 13.89 12.49
CA ARG A 66 -0.66 13.25 11.74
C ARG A 66 -0.64 11.74 11.92
N LYS A 67 -1.78 11.10 11.65
CA LYS A 67 -1.90 9.64 11.66
C LYS A 67 -1.00 9.00 10.62
N TRP A 68 -0.61 7.77 10.89
CA TRP A 68 0.02 6.92 9.89
C TRP A 68 -0.24 5.45 10.19
N ILE A 69 -0.21 4.64 9.13
CA ILE A 69 -0.26 3.19 9.21
C ILE A 69 1.00 2.64 8.55
N GLU A 70 1.59 1.63 9.16
CA GLU A 70 2.71 0.87 8.60
C GLU A 70 2.34 -0.61 8.52
N ILE A 71 2.47 -1.21 7.34
CA ILE A 71 2.28 -2.64 7.06
C ILE A 71 3.65 -3.20 6.65
N PHE A 72 4.17 -4.14 7.44
CA PHE A 72 5.56 -4.58 7.32
C PHE A 72 5.75 -6.03 7.75
N ASN A 73 6.95 -6.57 7.51
CA ASN A 73 7.34 -7.96 7.72
C ASN A 73 6.32 -8.92 7.11
N ILE A 74 5.97 -8.66 5.85
CA ILE A 74 4.99 -9.43 5.09
C ILE A 74 5.64 -10.73 4.61
N MET A 75 5.05 -11.86 4.98
CA MET A 75 5.55 -13.21 4.70
C MET A 75 4.59 -13.94 3.76
N ASN A 76 5.14 -14.85 2.96
CA ASN A 76 4.34 -15.92 2.36
C ASN A 76 4.32 -17.08 3.37
N ILE A 77 3.12 -17.53 3.73
CA ILE A 77 2.96 -18.55 4.75
C ILE A 77 2.57 -19.85 4.07
N LYS A 78 3.21 -20.94 4.48
CA LYS A 78 2.84 -22.29 4.10
C LYS A 78 2.24 -23.00 5.30
N LEU A 79 0.95 -23.31 5.23
CA LEU A 79 0.24 -24.16 6.18
C LEU A 79 -0.05 -25.49 5.47
N ASP A 80 0.71 -26.53 5.81
CA ASP A 80 0.71 -27.83 5.12
C ASP A 80 0.96 -27.70 3.60
N GLU A 81 -0.02 -28.08 2.79
CA GLU A 81 0.03 -28.02 1.32
C GLU A 81 -0.47 -26.67 0.77
N ILE A 82 -1.00 -25.79 1.62
CA ILE A 82 -1.57 -24.52 1.22
C ILE A 82 -0.52 -23.41 1.42
N GLU A 83 -0.08 -22.82 0.31
CA GLU A 83 0.69 -21.57 0.32
C GLU A 83 -0.28 -20.39 0.25
N VAL A 84 -0.21 -19.50 1.23
CA VAL A 84 -0.96 -18.25 1.27
C VAL A 84 0.00 -17.09 1.07
N LYS A 85 -0.27 -16.31 0.02
CA LYS A 85 0.44 -15.08 -0.31
C LYS A 85 -0.39 -13.88 0.11
N PHE A 86 0.28 -12.78 0.42
CA PHE A 86 -0.40 -11.52 0.72
C PHE A 86 -0.64 -10.69 -0.55
N TYR A 87 0.41 -10.41 -1.32
CA TYR A 87 0.30 -9.57 -2.52
C TYR A 87 -0.52 -10.21 -3.64
N GLU A 88 -1.19 -9.38 -4.41
CA GLU A 88 -2.09 -9.77 -5.51
C GLU A 88 -3.26 -10.66 -5.04
N THR A 89 -3.69 -10.50 -3.79
CA THR A 89 -4.81 -11.24 -3.21
C THR A 89 -5.92 -10.31 -2.69
N PRO A 90 -7.13 -10.85 -2.47
CA PRO A 90 -8.18 -10.10 -1.78
C PRO A 90 -7.80 -9.62 -0.37
N TYR A 91 -6.84 -10.27 0.31
CA TYR A 91 -6.36 -9.85 1.63
C TYR A 91 -5.62 -8.51 1.55
N GLU A 92 -4.75 -8.35 0.55
CA GLU A 92 -4.07 -7.09 0.28
C GLU A 92 -5.08 -5.99 0.00
N SER A 93 -5.99 -6.21 -0.97
CA SER A 93 -6.98 -5.21 -1.33
C SER A 93 -7.83 -4.77 -0.14
N TRP A 94 -8.30 -5.74 0.65
CA TRP A 94 -9.09 -5.47 1.84
C TRP A 94 -8.31 -4.66 2.89
N LEU A 95 -7.06 -5.03 3.18
CA LEU A 95 -6.27 -4.32 4.18
C LEU A 95 -5.91 -2.90 3.74
N LEU A 96 -5.59 -2.72 2.46
CA LEU A 96 -5.35 -1.42 1.86
C LEU A 96 -6.62 -0.55 1.89
N ASP A 97 -7.80 -1.13 1.62
CA ASP A 97 -9.08 -0.42 1.72
C ASP A 97 -9.31 0.08 3.15
N LYS A 98 -9.22 -0.81 4.14
CA LYS A 98 -9.41 -0.48 5.56
C LYS A 98 -8.45 0.62 6.02
N SER A 99 -7.19 0.49 5.65
CA SER A 99 -6.16 1.50 5.95
C SER A 99 -6.49 2.84 5.30
N SER A 100 -6.89 2.84 4.02
CA SER A 100 -7.20 4.06 3.27
C SER A 100 -8.45 4.79 3.75
N GLN A 101 -9.43 4.08 4.33
CA GLN A 101 -10.68 4.64 4.86
C GLN A 101 -10.49 5.33 6.21
N PHE A 102 -9.48 4.90 6.97
CA PHE A 102 -9.08 5.54 8.22
C PHE A 102 -8.24 6.80 7.97
N LEU A 103 -7.41 6.78 6.93
CA LEU A 103 -6.46 7.85 6.63
C LEU A 103 -7.09 9.02 5.87
N GLN A 104 -6.78 10.23 6.30
CA GLN A 104 -7.23 11.51 5.76
C GLN A 104 -6.04 12.38 5.29
N GLY A 105 -6.31 13.63 4.88
CA GLY A 105 -5.32 14.51 4.27
C GLY A 105 -4.00 14.62 5.05
N GLY A 106 -2.88 14.37 4.36
CA GLY A 106 -1.51 14.32 4.87
C GLY A 106 -1.19 13.17 5.81
N GLU A 107 -2.14 12.28 6.06
CA GLU A 107 -1.92 11.03 6.77
C GLU A 107 -1.34 9.99 5.81
N LYS A 108 -0.53 9.09 6.35
CA LYS A 108 0.43 8.31 5.58
C LYS A 108 0.16 6.81 5.68
N LEU A 109 0.34 6.10 4.58
CA LEU A 109 0.41 4.65 4.56
C LEU A 109 1.80 4.23 4.10
N PHE A 110 2.46 3.40 4.90
CA PHE A 110 3.72 2.76 4.56
C PHE A 110 3.44 1.27 4.33
N VAL A 111 3.87 0.76 3.18
CA VAL A 111 3.75 -0.66 2.86
C VAL A 111 5.11 -1.17 2.40
N GLU A 112 5.63 -2.14 3.13
CA GLU A 112 6.83 -2.86 2.74
C GLU A 112 6.58 -3.64 1.44
N TYR A 113 7.58 -3.74 0.58
CA TYR A 113 7.44 -4.44 -0.71
C TYR A 113 8.53 -5.49 -0.95
N ILE A 114 9.32 -5.87 0.06
CA ILE A 114 10.43 -6.82 -0.13
C ILE A 114 9.96 -8.18 -0.68
N GLY A 115 8.78 -8.64 -0.28
CA GLY A 115 8.15 -9.88 -0.77
C GLY A 115 7.33 -9.71 -2.06
N ASP A 116 7.26 -8.49 -2.60
CA ASP A 116 6.56 -8.15 -3.84
C ASP A 116 7.57 -7.95 -4.97
N PHE A 117 7.93 -9.08 -5.60
CA PHE A 117 8.95 -9.10 -6.65
C PHE A 117 8.59 -8.21 -7.85
N GLU A 118 7.31 -8.06 -8.17
CA GLU A 118 6.90 -7.21 -9.29
C GLU A 118 7.14 -5.73 -8.96
N THR A 119 6.71 -5.26 -7.80
CA THR A 119 7.00 -3.88 -7.39
C THR A 119 8.49 -3.64 -7.22
N SER A 120 9.25 -4.56 -6.61
CA SER A 120 10.71 -4.39 -6.45
C SER A 120 11.38 -4.21 -7.81
N LYS A 121 11.08 -5.07 -8.79
CA LYS A 121 11.67 -5.00 -10.13
C LYS A 121 11.29 -3.72 -10.87
N GLN A 122 10.05 -3.27 -10.75
CA GLN A 122 9.58 -2.03 -11.38
C GLN A 122 10.28 -0.80 -10.77
N LEU A 123 10.43 -0.76 -9.44
CA LEU A 123 11.11 0.34 -8.76
C LEU A 123 12.63 0.34 -9.00
N GLU A 124 13.27 -0.83 -9.05
CA GLU A 124 14.69 -0.99 -9.42
C GLU A 124 14.99 -0.43 -10.81
N ARG A 125 14.04 -0.52 -11.75
CA ARG A 125 14.14 0.04 -13.09
C ARG A 125 13.73 1.51 -13.19
N GLY A 126 13.43 2.15 -12.06
CA GLY A 126 13.08 3.57 -12.00
C GLY A 126 11.70 3.90 -12.56
N TYR A 127 10.76 2.95 -12.56
CA TYR A 127 9.42 3.22 -13.06
C TYR A 127 8.67 4.17 -12.11
N PRO A 128 7.69 4.95 -12.64
CA PRO A 128 6.84 5.76 -11.79
C PRO A 128 6.20 4.91 -10.69
N ILE A 129 6.19 5.39 -9.44
CA ILE A 129 5.68 4.59 -8.31
C ILE A 129 4.23 4.16 -8.57
N VAL A 130 3.41 5.05 -9.11
CA VAL A 130 2.00 4.76 -9.45
C VAL A 130 1.82 3.80 -10.63
N ALA A 131 2.88 3.53 -11.40
CA ALA A 131 2.90 2.50 -12.45
C ALA A 131 3.38 1.15 -11.91
N SER A 132 4.06 1.13 -10.75
CA SER A 132 4.36 -0.11 -10.04
C SER A 132 3.09 -0.79 -9.53
N ARG A 133 3.13 -2.11 -9.31
CA ARG A 133 1.96 -2.88 -8.85
C ARG A 133 1.36 -2.34 -7.54
N LEU A 134 2.14 -2.28 -6.47
CA LEU A 134 1.70 -1.76 -5.16
C LEU A 134 1.35 -0.27 -5.20
N GLY A 135 2.18 0.56 -5.83
CA GLY A 135 1.91 2.00 -5.90
C GLY A 135 0.63 2.33 -6.67
N TYR A 136 0.30 1.54 -7.69
CA TYR A 136 -0.97 1.63 -8.40
C TYR A 136 -2.17 1.28 -7.49
N GLU A 137 -2.08 0.19 -6.71
CA GLU A 137 -3.14 -0.17 -5.75
C GLU A 137 -3.37 0.94 -4.71
N MET A 138 -2.30 1.59 -4.26
CA MET A 138 -2.42 2.76 -3.38
C MET A 138 -3.01 3.97 -4.11
N PHE A 139 -2.61 4.25 -5.35
CA PHE A 139 -3.17 5.33 -6.16
C PHE A 139 -4.69 5.20 -6.33
N LEU A 140 -5.19 4.00 -6.63
CA LEU A 140 -6.63 3.72 -6.75
C LEU A 140 -7.42 4.05 -5.47
N ARG A 141 -6.74 4.02 -4.31
CA ARG A 141 -7.31 4.36 -3.01
C ARG A 141 -7.15 5.83 -2.66
N GLY A 142 -6.72 6.67 -3.58
CA GLY A 142 -6.69 8.14 -3.44
C GLY A 142 -5.46 8.68 -2.74
N PHE A 143 -4.40 7.89 -2.59
CA PHE A 143 -3.07 8.42 -2.27
C PHE A 143 -2.52 9.13 -3.51
N THR A 144 -1.97 10.33 -3.33
CA THR A 144 -1.55 11.18 -4.47
C THR A 144 -0.10 11.62 -4.39
N TRP A 145 0.53 11.58 -3.21
CA TRP A 145 1.96 11.79 -3.09
C TRP A 145 2.62 10.48 -2.69
N PHE A 146 3.73 10.16 -3.34
CA PHE A 146 4.43 8.89 -3.15
C PHE A 146 5.91 9.12 -2.93
N LYS A 147 6.49 8.25 -2.11
CA LYS A 147 7.95 8.15 -1.94
C LYS A 147 8.35 6.69 -1.83
N ASN A 148 9.37 6.32 -2.58
CA ASN A 148 10.03 5.04 -2.45
C ASN A 148 11.16 5.16 -1.41
N TRP A 149 11.06 4.43 -0.31
CA TRP A 149 12.12 4.29 0.69
C TRP A 149 12.90 3.02 0.40
N TYR A 150 13.90 3.16 -0.46
CA TYR A 150 14.90 2.13 -0.71
C TYR A 150 16.18 2.49 0.06
N PHE A 151 16.61 1.59 0.96
CA PHE A 151 17.83 1.76 1.74
C PHE A 151 18.83 0.65 1.37
N PRO A 152 19.81 0.93 0.49
CA PRO A 152 20.79 -0.06 0.08
C PRO A 152 21.91 -0.32 1.11
N GLU A 153 22.01 0.42 2.22
CA GLU A 153 23.22 0.40 3.06
C GLU A 153 22.90 0.49 4.57
N GLY A 154 22.99 -0.64 5.30
CA GLY A 154 23.32 -0.57 6.75
C GLY A 154 22.35 -1.11 7.81
N PHE A 155 21.36 -1.96 7.48
CA PHE A 155 20.54 -2.74 8.45
C PHE A 155 19.71 -1.97 9.50
N MET A 156 19.84 -0.65 9.65
CA MET A 156 19.23 0.11 10.77
C MET A 156 17.86 0.74 10.48
N GLU A 157 17.43 0.83 9.21
CA GLU A 157 16.27 1.68 8.82
C GLU A 157 15.00 0.89 8.46
N GLY A 158 15.06 -0.45 8.53
CA GLY A 158 13.97 -1.35 8.17
C GLY A 158 13.91 -1.67 6.68
N ASN A 159 13.03 -2.60 6.31
CA ASN A 159 12.90 -3.10 4.94
C ASN A 159 12.35 -2.04 3.97
N PRO A 160 12.60 -2.17 2.65
CA PRO A 160 12.14 -1.21 1.64
C PRO A 160 10.62 -1.03 1.61
N LYS A 161 10.15 0.22 1.55
CA LYS A 161 8.73 0.59 1.67
C LYS A 161 8.31 1.66 0.66
N ILE A 162 7.07 1.55 0.17
CA ILE A 162 6.39 2.69 -0.46
C ILE A 162 5.64 3.44 0.64
N GLN A 163 5.86 4.75 0.70
CA GLN A 163 5.00 5.68 1.41
C GLN A 163 4.02 6.31 0.43
N GLY A 164 2.74 6.28 0.75
CA GLY A 164 1.69 7.05 0.08
C GLY A 164 1.03 8.02 1.06
N GLU A 165 0.76 9.24 0.61
CA GLU A 165 0.03 10.24 1.39
C GLU A 165 -1.25 10.69 0.69
N LYS A 166 -2.31 10.83 1.48
CA LYS A 166 -3.53 11.51 1.02
C LYS A 166 -3.22 13.02 0.91
N PRO A 167 -3.80 13.73 -0.07
CA PRO A 167 -3.57 15.16 -0.20
C PRO A 167 -4.15 15.93 0.99
N VAL A 168 -3.39 16.90 1.52
CA VAL A 168 -3.81 17.72 2.66
C VAL A 168 -5.00 18.62 2.36
N ASP A 169 -5.12 19.06 1.12
CA ASP A 169 -6.18 19.91 0.60
C ASP A 169 -6.30 19.75 -0.93
N LEU A 170 -7.24 20.48 -1.55
CA LEU A 170 -7.47 20.44 -2.99
C LEU A 170 -6.30 21.02 -3.81
N LEU A 171 -5.55 21.98 -3.27
CA LEU A 171 -4.42 22.59 -3.97
C LEU A 171 -3.26 21.59 -4.04
N ALA A 172 -2.91 20.97 -2.92
CA ALA A 172 -1.95 19.89 -2.84
C ALA A 172 -2.36 18.72 -3.74
N ARG A 173 -3.65 18.33 -3.71
CA ARG A 173 -4.19 17.31 -4.62
C ARG A 173 -3.91 17.65 -6.07
N LYS A 174 -4.26 18.85 -6.53
CA LYS A 174 -4.04 19.29 -7.92
C LYS A 174 -2.56 19.25 -8.30
N ARG A 175 -1.66 19.73 -7.43
CA ARG A 175 -0.21 19.65 -7.67
C ARG A 175 0.26 18.21 -7.82
N HIS A 176 -0.04 17.37 -6.83
CA HIS A 176 0.41 15.97 -6.81
C HIS A 176 -0.08 15.20 -8.05
N LEU A 177 -1.35 15.39 -8.43
CA LEU A 177 -1.92 14.73 -9.61
C LEU A 177 -1.31 15.24 -10.92
N ASN A 178 -0.97 16.54 -11.00
CA ASN A 178 -0.23 17.07 -12.15
C ASN A 178 1.19 16.45 -12.23
N ASP A 179 1.89 16.34 -11.09
CA ASP A 179 3.23 15.73 -11.05
C ASP A 179 3.17 14.27 -11.53
N ILE A 180 2.23 13.49 -10.99
CA ILE A 180 1.98 12.10 -11.45
C ILE A 180 1.63 12.07 -12.95
N PHE A 181 0.76 12.98 -13.40
CA PHE A 181 0.33 13.02 -14.80
C PHE A 181 1.53 13.23 -15.74
N GLN A 182 2.45 14.13 -15.42
CA GLN A 182 3.65 14.35 -16.23
C GLN A 182 4.59 13.15 -16.20
N GLU A 183 4.83 12.57 -15.02
CA GLU A 183 5.70 11.41 -14.84
C GLU A 183 5.20 10.20 -15.65
N VAL A 184 3.90 9.89 -15.53
CA VAL A 184 3.25 8.80 -16.24
C VAL A 184 3.19 9.06 -17.75
N LYS A 185 2.96 10.31 -18.17
CA LYS A 185 2.96 10.68 -19.59
C LYS A 185 4.31 10.42 -20.23
N GLN A 186 5.40 10.89 -19.62
CA GLN A 186 6.77 10.66 -20.11
C GLN A 186 7.10 9.16 -20.19
N PHE A 187 6.68 8.39 -19.18
CA PHE A 187 6.84 6.95 -19.17
C PHE A 187 6.09 6.27 -20.33
N ILE A 188 4.84 6.65 -20.60
CA ILE A 188 4.05 6.12 -21.73
C ILE A 188 4.72 6.46 -23.06
N GLU A 189 5.12 7.72 -23.26
CA GLU A 189 5.78 8.18 -24.50
C GLU A 189 7.06 7.39 -24.79
N TRP A 190 7.83 7.03 -23.74
CA TRP A 190 9.00 6.18 -23.89
C TRP A 190 8.63 4.77 -24.40
N PHE A 191 7.61 4.14 -23.83
CA PHE A 191 7.16 2.80 -24.22
C PHE A 191 6.41 2.77 -25.56
N ASP A 192 5.77 3.86 -25.96
CA ASP A 192 5.18 4.01 -27.30
C ASP A 192 6.26 3.90 -28.40
N ILE A 193 7.50 4.31 -28.12
CA ILE A 193 8.64 4.23 -29.04
C ILE A 193 9.36 2.88 -28.93
N HIS A 194 9.63 2.41 -27.71
CA HIS A 194 10.54 1.27 -27.47
C HIS A 194 9.81 -0.08 -27.35
N SER A 195 8.51 -0.06 -27.10
CA SER A 195 7.67 -1.22 -26.74
C SER A 195 8.13 -1.98 -25.49
N PRO A 196 7.21 -2.50 -24.66
CA PRO A 196 7.56 -3.37 -23.54
C PRO A 196 8.28 -4.64 -24.01
N ILE A 197 9.37 -5.03 -23.33
CA ILE A 197 10.16 -6.22 -23.67
C ILE A 197 9.91 -7.40 -22.72
N ASP A 198 9.27 -7.18 -21.58
CA ASP A 198 8.89 -8.24 -20.64
C ASP A 198 7.55 -7.98 -19.94
N SER A 199 7.12 -8.95 -19.13
CA SER A 199 5.85 -8.86 -18.41
C SER A 199 5.81 -7.77 -17.34
N TYR A 200 6.94 -7.38 -16.75
CA TYR A 200 6.99 -6.33 -15.73
C TYR A 200 6.72 -4.96 -16.36
N GLU A 201 7.32 -4.71 -17.52
CA GLU A 201 7.10 -3.54 -18.35
C GLU A 201 5.69 -3.50 -18.89
N GLU A 202 5.20 -4.60 -19.45
CA GLU A 202 3.86 -4.63 -20.03
C GLU A 202 2.80 -4.29 -18.98
N LYS A 203 2.90 -4.88 -17.78
CA LYS A 203 1.99 -4.57 -16.67
C LYS A 203 2.13 -3.12 -16.21
N ALA A 204 3.36 -2.61 -16.04
CA ALA A 204 3.59 -1.23 -15.61
C ALA A 204 3.05 -0.22 -16.63
N TYR A 205 3.31 -0.45 -17.92
CA TYR A 205 2.82 0.37 -19.02
C TYR A 205 1.29 0.36 -19.12
N ARG A 206 0.64 -0.80 -18.94
CA ARG A 206 -0.83 -0.87 -18.86
C ARG A 206 -1.38 -0.06 -17.67
N ARG A 207 -0.76 -0.15 -16.49
CA ARG A 207 -1.15 0.66 -15.32
C ARG A 207 -0.95 2.14 -15.56
N ALA A 208 0.20 2.53 -16.11
CA ALA A 208 0.52 3.90 -16.50
C ALA A 208 -0.56 4.47 -17.43
N LYS A 209 -0.96 3.75 -18.49
CA LYS A 209 -2.06 4.18 -19.37
C LYS A 209 -3.37 4.38 -18.62
N ASN A 210 -3.69 3.50 -17.68
CA ASN A 210 -4.90 3.64 -16.90
C ASN A 210 -4.85 4.86 -15.98
N VAL A 211 -3.72 5.06 -15.27
CA VAL A 211 -3.49 6.25 -14.44
C VAL A 211 -3.62 7.51 -15.29
N TYR A 212 -2.96 7.57 -16.45
CA TYR A 212 -3.04 8.70 -17.37
C TYR A 212 -4.48 9.01 -17.78
N ARG A 213 -5.27 7.99 -18.13
CA ARG A 213 -6.68 8.15 -18.48
C ARG A 213 -7.50 8.74 -17.33
N VAL A 214 -7.36 8.16 -16.12
CA VAL A 214 -8.05 8.65 -14.91
C VAL A 214 -7.68 10.10 -14.63
N LEU A 215 -6.40 10.45 -14.68
CA LEU A 215 -5.92 11.81 -14.41
C LEU A 215 -6.34 12.81 -15.49
N LYS A 216 -6.38 12.40 -16.76
CA LYS A 216 -6.86 13.25 -17.85
C LYS A 216 -8.32 13.65 -17.66
N GLU A 217 -9.18 12.71 -17.23
CA GLU A 217 -10.58 12.97 -16.91
C GLU A 217 -10.73 13.86 -15.66
N GLU A 218 -9.84 13.68 -14.69
CA GLU A 218 -9.91 14.40 -13.42
C GLU A 218 -9.39 15.84 -13.51
N LEU A 219 -8.28 16.07 -14.21
CA LEU A 219 -7.68 17.38 -14.38
C LEU A 219 -8.44 18.28 -15.38
N ALA A 220 -9.39 17.70 -16.13
CA ALA A 220 -10.30 18.45 -17.00
C ALA A 220 -11.51 19.05 -16.26
N LYS A 221 -11.72 18.68 -14.99
CA LYS A 221 -12.75 19.23 -14.09
C LYS A 221 -12.21 20.42 -13.30
#